data_AF-A0A1L9C5U1-F1
#
_entry.id   AF-A0A1L9C5U1-F1
#
_cell.length_a   1.000
_cell.length_b   1.000
_cell.length_c   1.000
_cell.angle_alpha   90.00
_cell.angle_beta   90.00
_cell.angle_gamma   90.00
#
_symmetry.space_group_name_H-M   'P 1'
#
loop_
_entity.id
_entity.type
_entity.pdbx_description
1 polymer ?
#
loop_
_entity_poly.entity_id
_entity_poly.type
_entity_poly.pdbx_seq_one_letter_code
_entity_poly.pdbx_strand_id
1 'polypeptide(L)'
;MAEDIENVNIGMTQADIDAFLDIVRTARIMQSYLNDETIHGVANVMTPMLKLLNGVASTDLVDVLERSMQDPGMDRALMNPPKVGMYGALREMGDEDFQKGLGIAIEFLKALGRASEDIGD
;
A
#
# COMPACT_ATOMS: atom_id res chain seq x y z
N MET A 1 -18.17 18.51 -54.50
CA MET A 1 -18.11 18.27 -53.04
C MET A 1 -19.43 18.75 -52.45
N ALA A 2 -20.32 17.82 -52.13
CA ALA A 2 -21.45 17.94 -51.22
C ALA A 2 -22.30 16.70 -51.48
N GLU A 3 -21.86 15.56 -50.96
CA GLU A 3 -22.71 14.39 -50.87
C GLU A 3 -23.58 14.61 -49.63
N ASP A 4 -24.88 14.57 -49.88
CA ASP A 4 -25.94 14.94 -48.96
C ASP A 4 -25.78 14.22 -47.62
N ILE A 5 -25.85 14.99 -46.54
CA ILE A 5 -26.22 14.43 -45.24
C ILE A 5 -27.71 14.07 -45.39
N GLU A 6 -27.94 12.88 -45.94
CA GLU A 6 -29.24 12.24 -45.99
C GLU A 6 -29.81 12.29 -44.57
N ASN A 7 -30.96 12.96 -44.44
CA ASN A 7 -31.66 13.11 -43.17
C ASN A 7 -31.85 11.72 -42.55
N VAL A 8 -30.98 11.36 -41.62
CA VAL A 8 -31.15 10.17 -40.78
C VAL A 8 -32.32 10.49 -39.86
N ASN A 9 -33.54 10.30 -40.37
CA ASN A 9 -34.74 10.25 -39.56
C ASN A 9 -34.68 8.93 -38.80
N ILE A 10 -33.81 8.88 -37.78
CA ILE A 10 -33.89 7.83 -36.77
C ILE A 10 -35.26 8.04 -36.15
N GLY A 11 -36.18 7.10 -36.38
CA GLY A 11 -37.47 7.06 -35.71
C GLY A 11 -37.25 6.79 -34.22
N MET A 12 -36.63 7.75 -33.52
CA MET A 12 -36.42 7.71 -32.09
C MET A 12 -37.74 8.03 -31.44
N THR A 13 -38.23 7.08 -30.65
CA THR A 13 -39.32 7.36 -29.73
C THR A 13 -38.80 8.27 -28.62
N GLN A 14 -39.69 8.97 -27.92
CA GLN A 14 -39.28 9.78 -26.76
C GLN A 14 -38.54 8.94 -25.70
N ALA A 15 -38.90 7.65 -25.58
CA ALA A 15 -38.22 6.73 -24.69
C ALA A 15 -36.75 6.49 -25.07
N ASP A 16 -36.41 6.47 -26.36
CA ASP A 16 -35.03 6.33 -26.82
C ASP A 16 -34.19 7.57 -26.51
N ILE A 17 -34.81 8.75 -26.63
CA ILE A 17 -34.19 10.04 -26.28
C ILE A 17 -33.95 10.13 -24.77
N ASP A 18 -34.93 9.75 -23.96
CA ASP A 18 -34.82 9.74 -22.50
C ASP A 18 -33.73 8.76 -22.02
N ALA A 19 -33.69 7.55 -22.59
CA ALA A 19 -32.66 6.56 -22.28
C ALA A 19 -31.25 7.07 -22.64
N PHE A 20 -31.09 7.73 -23.79
CA PHE A 20 -29.83 8.35 -24.18
C PHE A 20 -29.42 9.46 -23.22
N LEU A 21 -30.35 10.33 -22.83
CA LEU A 21 -30.10 11.40 -21.87
C LEU A 21 -29.70 10.86 -20.51
N ASP A 22 -30.29 9.77 -20.05
CA ASP A 22 -29.94 9.14 -18.79
C ASP A 22 -28.54 8.52 -18.83
N ILE A 23 -28.15 7.88 -19.93
CA ILE A 23 -26.76 7.41 -20.11
C ILE A 23 -25.78 8.58 -20.07
N VAL A 24 -26.08 9.69 -20.76
CA VAL A 24 -25.25 10.89 -20.76
C VAL A 24 -25.17 11.52 -19.36
N ARG A 25 -26.26 11.52 -18.60
CA ARG A 25 -26.28 12.00 -17.20
C ARG A 25 -25.44 11.11 -16.29
N THR A 26 -25.58 9.79 -16.39
CA THR A 26 -24.75 8.84 -15.64
C THR A 26 -23.27 9.00 -15.99
N ALA A 27 -22.94 9.17 -17.27
CA ALA A 27 -21.57 9.43 -17.71
C ALA A 27 -21.03 10.75 -17.15
N ARG A 28 -21.83 11.82 -17.12
CA ARG A 28 -21.46 13.10 -16.49
C ARG A 28 -21.25 12.98 -14.99
N ILE A 29 -22.09 12.21 -14.30
CA ILE A 29 -21.94 11.94 -12.88
C ILE A 29 -20.61 11.21 -12.63
N MET A 30 -20.32 10.15 -13.38
CA MET A 30 -19.04 9.43 -13.30
C MET A 30 -17.84 10.34 -13.61
N GLN A 31 -17.96 11.21 -14.62
CA GLN A 31 -16.93 12.18 -14.97
C GLN A 31 -16.71 13.21 -13.85
N SER A 32 -17.77 13.62 -13.15
CA SER A 32 -17.64 14.54 -12.01
C SER A 32 -16.98 13.87 -10.80
N TYR A 33 -17.19 12.57 -10.59
CA TYR A 33 -16.54 11.77 -9.56
C TYR A 33 -15.08 11.39 -9.87
N LEU A 34 -14.69 11.40 -11.14
CA LEU A 34 -13.32 11.14 -11.61
C LEU A 34 -12.64 12.43 -12.08
N ASN A 35 -13.08 13.58 -11.56
CA ASN A 35 -12.47 14.86 -11.91
C ASN A 35 -11.00 14.94 -11.44
N ASP A 36 -10.27 15.94 -11.92
CA ASP A 36 -8.84 16.11 -11.59
C ASP A 36 -8.57 16.19 -10.07
N GLU A 37 -9.53 16.71 -9.29
CA GLU A 37 -9.43 16.83 -7.82
C GLU A 37 -9.51 15.46 -7.13
N THR A 38 -10.43 14.59 -7.53
CA THR A 38 -10.54 13.22 -7.01
C THR A 38 -9.37 12.35 -7.45
N ILE A 39 -8.92 12.47 -8.70
CA ILE A 39 -7.72 11.78 -9.20
C ILE A 39 -6.49 12.26 -8.43
N HIS A 40 -6.34 13.56 -8.18
CA HIS A 40 -5.27 14.08 -7.33
C HIS A 40 -5.38 13.57 -5.89
N GLY A 41 -6.58 13.52 -5.33
CA GLY A 41 -6.83 12.96 -3.99
C GLY A 41 -6.37 11.50 -3.88
N VAL A 42 -6.75 10.66 -4.85
CA VAL A 42 -6.31 9.27 -4.92
C VAL A 42 -4.81 9.17 -5.12
N ALA A 43 -4.23 9.96 -6.03
CA ALA A 43 -2.79 9.97 -6.29
C ALA A 43 -1.98 10.36 -5.06
N ASN A 44 -2.46 11.33 -4.27
CA ASN A 44 -1.81 11.78 -3.04
C ASN A 44 -1.82 10.72 -1.93
N VAL A 45 -2.78 9.79 -1.93
CA VAL A 45 -2.80 8.63 -1.00
C VAL A 45 -1.99 7.46 -1.55
N MET A 46 -2.14 7.17 -2.85
CA MET A 46 -1.49 6.04 -3.50
C MET A 46 0.03 6.24 -3.61
N THR A 47 0.50 7.46 -3.84
CA THR A 47 1.93 7.72 -4.03
C THR A 47 2.76 7.42 -2.78
N PRO A 48 2.41 7.90 -1.57
CA PRO A 48 3.07 7.46 -0.34
C PRO A 48 3.01 5.95 -0.13
N MET A 49 1.85 5.33 -0.37
CA MET A 49 1.68 3.88 -0.21
C MET A 49 2.59 3.09 -1.17
N LEU A 50 2.71 3.51 -2.42
CA LEU A 50 3.62 2.91 -3.39
C LEU A 50 5.08 3.15 -3.05
N LYS A 51 5.44 4.33 -2.51
CA LYS A 51 6.80 4.59 -2.01
C LYS A 51 7.14 3.70 -0.82
N LEU A 52 6.20 3.50 0.10
CA LEU A 52 6.35 2.56 1.21
C LEU A 52 6.49 1.13 0.69
N LEU A 53 5.62 0.68 -0.20
CA LEU A 53 5.70 -0.65 -0.81
C LEU A 53 7.02 -0.85 -1.55
N ASN A 54 7.50 0.15 -2.29
CA ASN A 54 8.78 0.09 -2.97
C ASN A 54 9.96 0.03 -1.98
N GLY A 55 9.92 0.83 -0.91
CA GLY A 55 10.93 0.81 0.16
C GLY A 55 10.95 -0.50 0.94
N VAL A 56 9.78 -1.09 1.18
CA VAL A 56 9.60 -2.39 1.83
C VAL A 56 10.10 -3.49 0.89
N ALA A 57 9.53 -3.62 -0.31
CA ALA A 57 9.83 -4.68 -1.26
C ALA A 57 11.27 -4.68 -1.81
N SER A 58 12.00 -3.56 -1.71
CA SER A 58 13.38 -3.45 -2.21
C SER A 58 14.44 -3.73 -1.14
N THR A 59 14.05 -4.18 0.06
CA THR A 59 14.99 -4.39 1.17
C THR A 59 15.06 -5.85 1.60
N ASP A 60 16.28 -6.33 1.80
CA ASP A 60 16.56 -7.63 2.42
C ASP A 60 15.90 -7.78 3.81
N LEU A 61 15.54 -6.65 4.45
CA LEU A 61 14.79 -6.62 5.71
C LEU A 61 13.43 -7.32 5.59
N VAL A 62 12.73 -7.18 4.47
CA VAL A 62 11.43 -7.84 4.28
C VAL A 62 11.59 -9.34 4.13
N ASP A 63 12.60 -9.79 3.41
CA ASP A 63 12.91 -11.22 3.29
C ASP A 63 13.27 -11.82 4.66
N VAL A 64 14.05 -11.09 5.48
CA VAL A 64 14.39 -11.51 6.84
C VAL A 64 13.13 -11.56 7.72
N LEU A 65 12.25 -10.56 7.62
CA LEU A 65 10.99 -10.52 8.36
C LEU A 65 10.05 -11.66 7.94
N GLU A 66 9.87 -11.88 6.63
CA GLU A 66 9.06 -12.97 6.08
C GLU A 66 9.56 -14.32 6.61
N ARG A 67 10.86 -14.59 6.48
CA ARG A 67 11.48 -15.83 6.97
C ARG A 67 11.35 -15.99 8.49
N SER A 68 11.47 -14.90 9.25
CA SER A 68 11.31 -14.93 10.70
C SER A 68 9.87 -15.23 11.13
N MET A 69 8.87 -14.77 10.37
CA MET A 69 7.45 -15.07 10.63
C MET A 69 7.10 -16.51 10.27
N GLN A 70 7.83 -17.13 9.35
CA GLN A 70 7.69 -18.54 8.99
C GLN A 70 8.51 -19.48 9.90
N ASP A 71 9.22 -18.93 10.90
CA ASP A 71 10.07 -19.74 11.79
C ASP A 71 9.22 -20.62 12.72
N PRO A 72 9.46 -21.95 12.77
CA PRO A 72 8.72 -22.84 13.67
C PRO A 72 8.94 -22.54 15.16
N GLY A 73 10.03 -21.88 15.54
CA GLY A 73 10.27 -21.36 16.88
C GLY A 73 9.35 -20.17 17.19
N MET A 74 9.20 -19.24 16.26
CA MET A 74 8.24 -18.12 16.34
C MET A 74 6.80 -18.63 16.45
N ASP A 75 6.39 -19.59 15.62
CA ASP A 75 5.05 -20.19 15.69
C ASP A 75 4.76 -20.79 17.07
N ARG A 76 5.73 -21.53 17.62
CA ARG A 76 5.60 -22.12 18.96
C ARG A 76 5.55 -21.05 20.05
N ALA A 77 6.32 -19.98 19.92
CA ALA A 77 6.31 -18.87 20.87
C ALA A 77 4.99 -18.08 20.82
N LEU A 78 4.38 -17.92 19.65
CA LEU A 78 3.07 -17.27 19.51
C LEU A 78 1.95 -18.12 20.12
N MET A 79 1.99 -19.45 19.95
CA MET A 79 1.01 -20.36 20.55
C MET A 79 1.19 -20.53 22.06
N ASN A 80 2.45 -20.57 22.52
CA ASN A 80 2.80 -20.72 23.93
C ASN A 80 4.00 -19.83 24.26
N PRO A 81 3.75 -18.56 24.68
CA PRO A 81 4.82 -17.61 24.97
C PRO A 81 5.76 -18.12 26.07
N PRO A 82 7.07 -18.26 25.79
CA PRO A 82 8.03 -18.67 26.80
C PRO A 82 8.16 -17.56 27.86
N LYS A 83 8.09 -17.95 29.15
CA LYS A 83 8.30 -17.02 30.26
C LYS A 83 9.80 -16.98 30.59
N VAL A 84 10.46 -15.92 30.13
CA VAL A 84 11.90 -15.72 30.37
C VAL A 84 12.09 -15.01 31.72
N GLY A 85 12.64 -15.71 32.72
CA GLY A 85 13.04 -15.13 34.00
C GLY A 85 14.40 -14.43 33.92
N MET A 86 14.85 -13.78 35.01
CA MET A 86 16.13 -13.04 35.04
C MET A 86 17.34 -13.88 34.58
N TYR A 87 17.40 -15.15 34.99
CA TYR A 87 18.46 -16.08 34.57
C TYR A 87 18.32 -16.51 33.09
N GLY A 88 17.08 -16.65 32.60
CA GLY A 88 16.81 -16.92 31.19
C GLY A 88 17.26 -15.75 30.32
N ALA A 89 16.98 -14.51 30.72
CA ALA A 89 17.38 -13.32 29.97
C ALA A 89 18.92 -13.23 29.85
N LEU A 90 19.64 -13.49 30.94
CA LEU A 90 21.11 -13.54 30.90
C LEU A 90 21.66 -14.65 30.00
N ARG A 91 20.95 -15.78 29.90
CA ARG A 91 21.31 -16.86 28.99
C ARG A 91 21.09 -16.46 27.53
N GLU A 92 19.96 -15.84 27.22
CA GLU A 92 19.64 -15.33 25.87
C GLU A 92 20.65 -14.27 25.42
N MET A 93 21.20 -13.45 26.33
CA MET A 93 22.27 -12.50 25.97
C MET A 93 23.55 -13.18 25.46
N GLY A 94 23.78 -14.45 25.80
CA GLY A 94 24.88 -15.25 25.27
C GLY A 94 24.54 -15.99 23.97
N ASP A 95 23.30 -15.94 23.51
CA ASP A 95 22.84 -16.60 22.29
C ASP A 95 23.25 -15.81 21.04
N GLU A 96 23.82 -16.49 20.06
CA GLU A 96 24.33 -15.84 18.84
C GLU A 96 23.21 -15.25 17.98
N ASP A 97 22.05 -15.90 17.92
CA ASP A 97 20.93 -15.45 17.08
C ASP A 97 20.22 -14.27 17.74
N PHE A 98 20.09 -14.28 19.06
CA PHE A 98 19.67 -13.11 19.83
C PHE A 98 20.59 -11.90 19.60
N GLN A 99 21.92 -12.10 19.67
CA GLN A 99 22.89 -11.03 19.44
C GLN A 99 22.83 -10.47 18.01
N LYS A 100 22.73 -11.33 17.00
CA LYS A 100 22.58 -10.92 15.60
C LYS A 100 21.28 -10.12 15.41
N GLY A 101 20.17 -10.60 15.94
CA GLY A 101 18.88 -9.92 15.89
C GLY A 101 18.91 -8.54 16.56
N LEU A 102 19.52 -8.45 17.75
CA LEU A 102 19.70 -7.20 18.47
C LEU A 102 20.59 -6.22 17.70
N GLY A 103 21.66 -6.71 17.05
CA GLY A 103 22.53 -5.90 16.20
C GLY A 103 21.79 -5.28 15.02
N ILE A 104 20.96 -6.07 14.32
CA ILE A 104 20.11 -5.58 13.22
C ILE A 104 19.12 -4.53 13.73
N ALA A 105 18.47 -4.77 14.87
CA ALA A 105 17.52 -3.84 15.46
C ALA A 105 18.19 -2.50 15.83
N ILE A 106 19.39 -2.54 16.42
CA ILE A 106 20.15 -1.32 16.76
C ILE A 106 20.51 -0.54 15.50
N GLU A 107 20.96 -1.20 14.44
CA GLU A 107 21.33 -0.50 13.21
C GLU A 107 20.11 0.10 12.50
N PHE A 108 18.96 -0.61 12.53
CA PHE A 108 17.69 -0.07 12.06
C PHE A 108 17.29 1.20 12.83
N LEU A 109 17.38 1.19 14.17
CA LEU A 109 17.11 2.36 15.00
C LEU A 109 18.04 3.53 14.68
N LYS A 110 19.33 3.28 14.43
CA LYS A 110 20.27 4.34 14.01
C LYS A 110 19.92 4.90 12.63
N ALA A 111 19.54 4.04 11.68
CA ALA A 111 19.13 4.47 10.35
C ALA A 111 17.87 5.34 10.41
N LEU A 112 16.90 4.99 11.25
CA LEU A 112 15.72 5.82 11.52
C LEU A 112 16.11 7.19 12.12
N GLY A 113 17.03 7.21 13.09
CA GLY A 113 17.54 8.46 13.66
C GLY A 113 18.15 9.38 12.59
N ARG A 114 19.06 8.85 11.76
CA ARG A 114 19.68 9.60 10.65
C ARG A 114 18.63 10.15 9.67
N ALA A 115 17.67 9.31 9.28
CA ALA A 115 16.61 9.73 8.37
C ALA A 115 15.65 10.77 8.98
N SER A 116 15.54 10.84 10.32
CA SER A 116 14.73 11.84 11.00
C SER A 116 15.40 13.23 11.07
N GLU A 117 16.73 13.28 11.04
CA GLU A 117 17.49 14.55 10.97
C GLU A 117 17.28 15.23 9.62
N ASP A 118 17.21 14.46 8.52
CA ASP A 118 16.94 14.96 7.16
C ASP A 118 15.53 15.58 6.98
N ILE A 119 14.63 15.42 7.96
CA ILE A 119 13.28 16.03 7.97
C ILE A 119 13.27 17.35 8.74
N GLY A 120 14.34 17.66 9.50
CA GLY A 120 14.43 18.79 10.42
C GLY A 120 15.08 20.07 9.89
N ASP A 121 15.64 20.05 8.67
CA ASP A 121 16.16 21.21 7.92
C ASP A 121 15.23 21.60 6.75
#